data_AF-A0A7Y2J5B7-F1
#
_entry.id   AF-A0A7Y2J5B7-F1
#
_cell.length_a   1.000
_cell.length_b   1.000
_cell.length_c   1.000
_cell.angle_alpha   90.00
_cell.angle_beta   90.00
_cell.angle_gamma   90.00
#
_symmetry.space_group_name_H-M   'P 1'
#
loop_
_entity.id
_entity.type
_entity.pdbx_description
1 polymer ?
#
loop_
_entity_poly.entity_id
_entity_poly.type
_entity_poly.pdbx_seq_one_letter_code
_entity_poly.pdbx_strand_id
1 'polypeptide(L)'
;MKRFTILKKTAALVFIFAAIVTLNNCTTTDDEFQDVINNPTGSGNCLENGARDSEITGNHGHSVFVSAEDIEAGAEKTYNIQGTGDHNHQITITEADFLALKNNNAVSFLTNQTNGHEHSVSISCNAD
;
A
#
# COMPACT_ATOMS: atom_id res chain seq x y z
N MET A 1 -15.83 26.32 40.64
CA MET A 1 -15.87 24.97 40.03
C MET A 1 -14.51 24.30 40.23
N LYS A 2 -14.52 22.99 40.49
CA LYS A 2 -13.57 22.24 41.34
C LYS A 2 -12.12 22.20 40.82
N ARG A 3 -11.18 22.54 41.70
CA ARG A 3 -9.73 22.33 41.56
C ARG A 3 -9.40 21.04 42.31
N PHE A 4 -8.92 20.00 41.63
CA PHE A 4 -8.56 18.75 42.28
C PHE A 4 -7.05 18.67 42.46
N THR A 5 -6.61 18.96 43.67
CA THR A 5 -5.21 18.90 44.10
C THR A 5 -4.96 17.57 44.83
N ILE A 6 -4.11 16.73 44.22
CA ILE A 6 -3.05 15.87 44.79
C ILE A 6 -3.27 15.29 46.19
N LEU A 7 -3.42 13.96 46.28
CA LEU A 7 -3.16 13.18 47.50
C LEU A 7 -1.93 12.27 47.29
N LYS A 8 -0.85 12.59 48.01
CA LYS A 8 0.37 11.75 48.16
C LYS A 8 0.14 10.68 49.23
N LYS A 9 0.72 9.48 49.06
CA LYS A 9 1.19 8.50 50.09
C LYS A 9 1.74 7.24 49.37
N THR A 10 3.04 7.15 49.06
CA THR A 10 4.15 6.51 49.80
C THR A 10 4.14 4.97 49.90
N ALA A 11 5.17 4.36 49.28
CA ALA A 11 6.06 3.24 49.72
C ALA A 11 5.43 1.89 50.16
N ALA A 12 5.97 0.69 49.94
CA ALA A 12 7.31 0.22 49.55
C ALA A 12 7.28 -1.24 49.01
N LEU A 13 8.34 -1.56 48.25
CA LEU A 13 9.02 -2.83 47.92
C LEU A 13 8.67 -4.12 48.71
N VAL A 14 8.80 -5.30 48.06
CA VAL A 14 9.80 -6.37 48.34
C VAL A 14 9.70 -7.55 47.34
N PHE A 15 10.89 -8.10 47.03
CA PHE A 15 11.35 -9.07 46.02
C PHE A 15 10.81 -10.50 46.10
N ILE A 16 10.79 -11.21 44.95
CA ILE A 16 11.19 -12.64 44.87
C ILE A 16 12.03 -12.89 43.59
N PHE A 17 13.21 -13.46 43.79
CA PHE A 17 14.17 -13.99 42.81
C PHE A 17 13.83 -15.44 42.42
N ALA A 18 14.07 -15.82 41.15
CA ALA A 18 14.70 -17.08 40.69
C ALA A 18 14.58 -17.13 39.14
N ALA A 19 15.60 -16.83 38.35
CA ALA A 19 16.76 -17.67 38.00
C ALA A 19 16.45 -18.87 37.07
N ILE A 20 16.75 -18.65 35.78
CA ILE A 20 17.41 -19.53 34.79
C ILE A 20 16.65 -20.80 34.34
N VAL A 21 16.19 -20.79 33.07
CA VAL A 21 15.96 -22.01 32.26
C VAL A 21 16.53 -21.82 30.85
N THR A 22 17.64 -22.52 30.63
CA THR A 22 18.24 -23.12 29.41
C THR A 22 18.24 -22.37 28.07
N LEU A 23 19.45 -21.99 27.63
CA LEU A 23 19.82 -21.85 26.22
C LEU A 23 19.75 -23.23 25.54
N ASN A 24 18.89 -23.37 24.53
CA ASN A 24 19.04 -24.40 23.50
C ASN A 24 19.39 -23.73 22.18
N ASN A 25 20.57 -24.09 21.68
CA ASN A 25 21.05 -23.87 20.33
C ASN A 25 20.04 -24.38 19.29
N CYS A 26 19.82 -23.61 18.21
CA CYS A 26 20.37 -23.88 16.89
C CYS A 26 19.47 -23.27 15.80
N THR A 27 20.11 -22.49 14.93
CA THR A 27 19.68 -22.06 13.61
C THR A 27 19.02 -23.18 12.79
N THR A 28 17.88 -22.85 12.17
CA THR A 28 17.46 -23.37 10.85
C THR A 28 16.64 -22.30 10.16
N THR A 29 17.23 -21.75 9.10
CA THR A 29 16.64 -21.32 7.82
C THR A 29 15.16 -20.94 7.76
N ASP A 30 14.97 -19.71 7.27
CA ASP A 30 13.81 -19.12 6.59
C ASP A 30 12.85 -20.15 5.98
N ASP A 31 11.78 -20.43 6.70
CA ASP A 31 10.53 -20.98 6.15
C ASP A 31 9.40 -20.29 6.92
N GLU A 32 8.97 -19.13 6.41
CA GLU A 32 7.80 -18.43 6.94
C GLU A 32 6.57 -19.35 6.86
N PHE A 33 6.16 -19.85 8.03
CA PHE A 33 4.89 -20.51 8.22
C PHE A 33 3.78 -19.48 8.03
N GLN A 34 3.22 -19.47 6.81
CA GLN A 34 2.03 -18.68 6.47
C GLN A 34 0.85 -19.17 7.31
N ASP A 35 0.46 -18.35 8.28
CA ASP A 35 -0.82 -18.47 8.97
C ASP A 35 -1.94 -18.14 7.98
N VAL A 36 -2.48 -19.18 7.35
CA VAL A 36 -3.64 -19.12 6.44
C VAL A 36 -4.90 -18.91 7.29
N ILE A 37 -5.06 -17.72 7.86
CA ILE A 37 -6.34 -17.22 8.39
C ILE A 37 -6.32 -15.68 8.44
N ASN A 38 -6.81 -15.07 7.36
CA ASN A 38 -7.19 -13.66 7.19
C ASN A 38 -6.09 -12.63 6.82
N ASN A 39 -5.05 -13.03 6.12
CA ASN A 39 -4.22 -12.06 5.39
C ASN A 39 -4.69 -12.00 3.92
N PRO A 40 -5.33 -10.91 3.44
CA PRO A 40 -5.50 -10.75 2.01
C PRO A 40 -4.09 -10.68 1.45
N THR A 41 -3.72 -11.68 0.66
CA THR A 41 -2.42 -11.81 0.00
C THR A 41 -1.91 -10.45 -0.46
N GLY A 42 -0.87 -9.95 0.22
CA GLY A 42 -0.08 -8.77 -0.12
C GLY A 42 -0.90 -7.58 -0.63
N SER A 43 -1.53 -6.81 0.26
CA SER A 43 -1.86 -5.43 -0.08
C SER A 43 -0.53 -4.73 -0.33
N GLY A 44 -0.16 -4.52 -1.60
CA GLY A 44 1.12 -3.92 -1.96
C GLY A 44 1.34 -2.58 -1.28
N ASN A 45 2.60 -2.17 -1.17
CA ASN A 45 2.95 -0.85 -0.65
C ASN A 45 3.28 0.08 -1.81
N CYS A 46 2.40 1.04 -2.09
CA CYS A 46 2.57 1.96 -3.20
C CYS A 46 3.79 2.89 -3.06
N LEU A 47 4.21 3.17 -1.82
CA LEU A 47 5.41 3.98 -1.57
C LEU A 47 6.71 3.17 -1.75
N GLU A 48 6.62 1.85 -1.84
CA GLU A 48 7.77 0.96 -2.03
C GLU A 48 7.85 0.47 -3.48
N ASN A 49 6.72 0.01 -4.01
CA ASN A 49 6.67 -0.75 -5.27
C ASN A 49 6.00 0.03 -6.42
N GLY A 50 5.43 1.20 -6.11
CA GLY A 50 4.55 1.93 -7.02
C GLY A 50 3.17 1.26 -7.17
N ALA A 51 2.42 1.71 -8.18
CA ALA A 51 1.11 1.17 -8.52
C ALA A 51 1.06 0.73 -9.99
N ARG A 52 0.32 -0.34 -10.28
CA ARG A 52 0.09 -0.86 -11.63
C ARG A 52 -1.40 -1.03 -11.91
N ASP A 53 -1.75 -1.21 -13.17
CA ASP A 53 -3.10 -1.66 -13.52
C ASP A 53 -3.43 -2.98 -12.84
N SER A 54 -4.54 -2.98 -12.09
CA SER A 54 -5.22 -4.18 -11.62
C SER A 54 -6.35 -4.58 -12.55
N GLU A 55 -6.91 -3.61 -13.29
CA GLU A 55 -7.91 -3.85 -14.33
C GLU A 55 -7.88 -2.76 -15.39
N ILE A 56 -8.07 -3.15 -16.66
CA ILE A 56 -8.39 -2.25 -17.77
C ILE A 56 -9.54 -2.88 -18.56
N THR A 57 -10.70 -2.23 -18.64
CA THR A 57 -11.88 -2.81 -19.29
C THR A 57 -11.69 -2.93 -20.79
N GLY A 58 -11.88 -4.12 -21.38
CA GLY A 58 -11.65 -4.32 -22.80
C GLY A 58 -10.19 -4.17 -23.21
N ASN A 59 -9.25 -4.50 -22.30
CA ASN A 59 -7.82 -4.33 -22.54
C ASN A 59 -7.36 -5.10 -23.78
N HIS A 60 -6.71 -4.38 -24.69
CA HIS A 60 -6.09 -4.90 -25.90
C HIS A 60 -4.60 -4.57 -26.01
N GLY A 61 -3.93 -4.46 -24.86
CA GLY A 61 -2.48 -4.26 -24.77
C GLY A 61 -2.06 -3.03 -23.98
N HIS A 62 -3.00 -2.29 -23.38
CA HIS A 62 -2.71 -1.18 -22.50
C HIS A 62 -2.17 -1.63 -21.15
N SER A 63 -1.36 -0.76 -20.57
CA SER A 63 -0.73 -0.97 -19.27
C SER A 63 -0.38 0.38 -18.67
N VAL A 64 -0.40 0.48 -17.35
CA VAL A 64 0.07 1.68 -16.64
C VAL A 64 0.98 1.29 -15.48
N PHE A 65 2.04 2.08 -15.31
CA PHE A 65 2.88 2.02 -14.13
C PHE A 65 3.05 3.43 -13.58
N VAL A 66 2.71 3.59 -12.30
CA VAL A 66 2.87 4.81 -11.52
C VAL A 66 4.00 4.54 -10.55
N SER A 67 5.11 5.27 -10.66
CA SER A 67 6.28 4.99 -9.83
C SER A 67 6.05 5.41 -8.37
N ALA A 68 6.83 4.83 -7.46
CA ALA A 68 6.79 5.22 -6.05
C ALA A 68 7.14 6.71 -5.86
N GLU A 69 8.05 7.26 -6.67
CA GLU A 69 8.43 8.68 -6.61
C GLU A 69 7.30 9.61 -7.04
N ASP A 70 6.56 9.24 -8.09
CA ASP A 70 5.39 10.02 -8.52
C ASP A 70 4.29 9.97 -7.45
N ILE A 71 4.09 8.80 -6.82
CA ILE A 71 3.17 8.64 -5.70
C ILE A 71 3.62 9.48 -4.52
N GLU A 72 4.91 9.46 -4.14
CA GLU A 72 5.46 10.25 -3.05
C GLU A 72 5.32 11.76 -3.31
N ALA A 73 5.63 12.21 -4.52
CA ALA A 73 5.47 13.62 -4.91
C ALA A 73 4.01 14.07 -4.83
N GLY A 74 3.08 13.24 -5.28
CA GLY A 74 1.64 13.48 -5.21
C GLY A 74 1.15 14.71 -5.97
N ALA A 75 1.93 15.17 -6.96
CA ALA A 75 1.54 16.25 -7.85
C ALA A 75 0.76 15.67 -9.03
N GLU A 76 -0.35 16.31 -9.42
CA GLU A 76 -1.18 15.87 -10.54
C GLU A 76 -0.35 15.59 -11.79
N LYS A 77 -0.61 14.44 -12.43
CA LYS A 77 0.16 13.98 -13.58
C LYS A 77 -0.69 13.16 -14.55
N THR A 78 -0.45 13.36 -15.84
CA THR A 78 -1.07 12.59 -16.93
C THR A 78 -0.12 11.50 -17.41
N TYR A 79 -0.63 10.29 -17.57
CA TYR A 79 0.10 9.10 -18.03
C TYR A 79 -0.43 8.62 -19.36
N ASN A 80 0.49 8.29 -20.27
CA ASN A 80 0.19 7.48 -21.45
C ASN A 80 0.11 6.01 -21.04
N ILE A 81 -0.91 5.30 -21.52
CA ILE A 81 -1.15 3.90 -21.14
C ILE A 81 -1.13 2.94 -22.33
N GLN A 82 -0.57 3.35 -23.48
CA GLN A 82 -0.55 2.55 -24.70
C GLN A 82 -0.11 1.09 -24.48
N GLY A 83 0.97 0.87 -23.73
CA GLY A 83 1.58 -0.44 -23.57
C GLY A 83 2.01 -1.03 -24.92
N THR A 84 1.44 -2.19 -25.27
CA THR A 84 1.60 -2.89 -26.55
C THR A 84 0.44 -2.64 -27.53
N GLY A 85 -0.56 -1.83 -27.14
CA GLY A 85 -1.73 -1.53 -27.98
C GLY A 85 -1.40 -0.71 -29.22
N ASP A 86 -2.30 -0.78 -30.21
CA ASP A 86 -2.13 -0.12 -31.52
C ASP A 86 -2.29 1.41 -31.47
N HIS A 87 -2.94 1.94 -30.44
CA HIS A 87 -3.10 3.38 -30.19
C HIS A 87 -2.92 3.71 -28.71
N ASN A 88 -2.79 5.00 -28.40
CA ASN A 88 -2.58 5.47 -27.04
C ASN A 88 -3.87 5.96 -26.38
N HIS A 89 -3.95 5.82 -25.07
CA HIS A 89 -4.90 6.48 -24.19
C HIS A 89 -4.15 7.19 -23.07
N GLN A 90 -4.80 8.15 -22.44
CA GLN A 90 -4.27 8.89 -21.31
C GLN A 90 -5.21 8.84 -20.12
N ILE A 91 -4.62 8.74 -18.92
CA ILE A 91 -5.31 8.98 -17.65
C ILE A 91 -4.63 10.15 -16.94
N THR A 92 -5.39 10.94 -16.20
CA THR A 92 -4.86 11.96 -15.29
C THR A 92 -5.09 11.50 -13.87
N ILE A 93 -4.02 11.40 -13.09
CA ILE A 93 -4.04 11.06 -11.67
C ILE A 93 -3.92 12.36 -10.90
N THR A 94 -4.93 12.69 -10.12
CA THR A 94 -4.98 13.94 -9.35
C THR A 94 -4.19 13.82 -8.04
N GLU A 95 -3.97 14.96 -7.36
CA GLU A 95 -3.36 14.96 -6.03
C GLU A 95 -4.15 14.11 -5.01
N ALA A 96 -5.49 14.11 -5.12
CA ALA A 96 -6.36 13.31 -4.26
C ALA A 96 -6.21 11.80 -4.52
N ASP A 97 -6.04 11.41 -5.78
CA ASP A 97 -5.81 10.02 -6.16
C ASP A 97 -4.45 9.53 -5.68
N PHE A 98 -3.41 10.37 -5.82
CA PHE A 98 -2.11 10.07 -5.23
C PHE A 98 -2.19 9.93 -3.71
N LEU A 99 -2.97 10.75 -3.02
CA LEU A 99 -3.21 10.59 -1.59
C LEU A 99 -3.90 9.25 -1.27
N ALA A 100 -4.84 8.80 -2.11
CA ALA A 100 -5.45 7.48 -1.94
C ALA A 100 -4.42 6.36 -2.12
N LEU A 101 -3.57 6.43 -3.14
CA LEU A 101 -2.48 5.49 -3.39
C LEU A 101 -1.44 5.48 -2.25
N LYS A 102 -1.07 6.63 -1.69
CA LYS A 102 -0.20 6.72 -0.50
C LYS A 102 -0.77 5.96 0.70
N ASN A 103 -2.08 5.87 0.79
CA ASN A 103 -2.79 5.11 1.82
C ASN A 103 -3.08 3.66 1.40
N ASN A 104 -2.44 3.19 0.32
CA ASN A 104 -2.61 1.88 -0.30
C ASN A 104 -4.05 1.56 -0.77
N ASN A 105 -4.84 2.60 -1.04
CA ASN A 105 -6.17 2.43 -1.62
C ASN A 105 -6.07 2.40 -3.15
N ALA A 106 -6.77 1.46 -3.76
CA ALA A 106 -6.94 1.44 -5.22
C ALA A 106 -7.77 2.64 -5.70
N VAL A 107 -7.51 3.08 -6.92
CA VAL A 107 -8.23 4.17 -7.58
C VAL A 107 -8.59 3.77 -9.00
N SER A 108 -9.71 4.30 -9.50
CA SER A 108 -10.23 3.97 -10.83
C SER A 108 -10.58 5.23 -11.60
N PHE A 109 -10.33 5.22 -12.91
CA PHE A 109 -10.52 6.36 -13.79
C PHE A 109 -11.10 5.92 -15.14
N LEU A 110 -11.58 6.89 -15.91
CA LEU A 110 -11.77 6.72 -17.35
C LEU A 110 -10.59 7.32 -18.09
N THR A 111 -10.13 6.65 -19.14
CA THR A 111 -9.19 7.25 -20.08
C THR A 111 -9.85 8.37 -20.86
N ASN A 112 -9.06 9.23 -21.49
CA ASN A 112 -9.55 10.07 -22.56
C ASN A 112 -10.16 9.25 -23.71
N GLN A 113 -11.13 9.84 -24.41
CA GLN A 113 -11.66 9.25 -25.64
C GLN A 113 -10.64 9.38 -26.77
N THR A 114 -10.07 8.25 -27.15
CA THR A 114 -9.19 8.13 -28.32
C THR A 114 -9.77 7.05 -29.23
N ASN A 115 -9.73 7.28 -30.55
CA ASN A 115 -10.26 6.32 -31.53
C ASN A 115 -11.71 5.86 -31.27
N GLY A 116 -12.53 6.75 -30.71
CA GLY A 116 -13.97 6.54 -30.51
C GLY A 116 -14.36 5.66 -29.31
N HIS A 117 -13.43 5.33 -28.41
CA HIS A 117 -13.75 4.63 -27.16
C HIS A 117 -12.86 5.07 -25.98
N GLU A 118 -13.20 4.57 -24.79
CA GLU A 118 -12.51 4.79 -23.53
C GLU A 118 -12.37 3.45 -22.79
N HIS A 119 -11.40 3.36 -21.90
CA HIS A 119 -11.27 2.27 -20.94
C HIS A 119 -11.51 2.79 -19.53
N SER A 120 -12.18 1.99 -18.70
CA SER A 120 -12.05 2.13 -17.25
C SER A 120 -10.77 1.44 -16.81
N VAL A 121 -9.95 2.15 -16.05
CA VAL A 121 -8.65 1.70 -15.56
C VAL A 121 -8.67 1.74 -14.05
N SER A 122 -8.39 0.61 -13.41
CA SER A 122 -8.16 0.52 -11.97
C SER A 122 -6.67 0.29 -11.73
N ILE A 123 -6.10 1.04 -10.80
CA ILE A 123 -4.71 0.86 -10.36
C ILE A 123 -4.66 0.58 -8.86
N SER A 124 -3.74 -0.30 -8.47
CA SER A 124 -3.49 -0.65 -7.07
C SER A 124 -2.01 -0.89 -6.83
N CYS A 125 -1.63 -0.89 -5.56
CA CYS A 125 -0.27 -1.23 -5.14
C CYS A 125 -0.03 -2.73 -5.37
N ASN A 126 1.11 -3.07 -5.98
CA ASN A 126 1.49 -4.46 -6.16
C ASN A 126 2.39 -4.91 -5.00
N ALA A 127 2.18 -6.13 -4.51
CA ALA A 127 3.21 -6.84 -3.76
C ALA A 127 4.23 -7.37 -4.79
N ASP A 128 5.51 -7.13 -4.55
CA ASP A 128 6.61 -7.60 -5.41
C ASP A 128 6.65 -9.14 -5.52
#